data_AF-A0A6A4PIF4-F1
#
_entry.id   AF-A0A6A4PIF4-F1
#
_cell.length_a   1.000
_cell.length_b   1.000
_cell.length_c   1.000
_cell.angle_alpha   90.00
_cell.angle_beta   90.00
_cell.angle_gamma   90.00
#
_symmetry.space_group_name_H-M   'P 1'
#
loop_
_entity.id
_entity.type
_entity.pdbx_description
1 polymer ?
#
loop_
_entity_poly.entity_id
_entity_poly.type
_entity_poly.pdbx_seq_one_letter_code
_entity_poly.pdbx_strand_id
1 'polypeptide(L)'
;MDAFRKHANKLRDQVSKQQQLQAVIKQFSSSGYEKSDVVVIDEVEMQRHQQLEKLYRATRTGRDFQKEIVKAAETFTAIGYKHIETGTKLSEDCCQYGAENSIDNILAKAASVYGDARKHVEKEQEELNQLLSSQVHFSYFIQVY
;
A
#
# COMPACT_ATOMS: atom_id res chain seq x y z
N MET A 1 -60.76 -17.34 -58.06
CA MET A 1 -59.34 -17.73 -58.27
C MET A 1 -58.35 -16.81 -57.56
N ASP A 2 -58.65 -15.52 -57.39
CA ASP A 2 -57.69 -14.55 -56.81
C ASP A 2 -57.49 -14.64 -55.29
N ALA A 3 -58.52 -15.07 -54.55
CA ALA A 3 -58.42 -15.25 -53.09
C ALA A 3 -57.40 -16.34 -52.70
N PHE A 4 -57.32 -17.43 -53.48
CA PHE A 4 -56.36 -18.52 -53.27
C PHE A 4 -54.93 -18.06 -53.55
N ARG A 5 -54.74 -17.28 -54.62
CA ARG A 5 -53.44 -16.67 -54.97
C ARG A 5 -52.97 -15.67 -53.90
N LYS A 6 -53.88 -14.91 -53.30
CA LYS A 6 -53.57 -13.98 -52.21
C LYS A 6 -53.13 -14.71 -50.93
N HIS A 7 -53.76 -15.83 -50.59
CA HIS A 7 -53.33 -16.67 -49.46
C HIS A 7 -51.99 -17.37 -49.72
N ALA A 8 -51.76 -17.87 -50.93
CA ALA A 8 -50.48 -18.47 -51.32
C ALA A 8 -49.32 -17.45 -51.23
N ASN A 9 -49.55 -16.20 -51.65
CA ASN A 9 -48.55 -15.14 -51.53
C ASN A 9 -48.28 -14.76 -50.08
N LYS A 10 -49.31 -14.65 -49.22
CA LYS A 10 -49.13 -14.40 -47.78
C LYS A 10 -48.33 -15.51 -47.10
N LEU A 11 -48.60 -16.78 -47.44
CA LEU A 11 -47.86 -17.92 -46.90
C LEU A 11 -46.40 -17.87 -47.35
N ARG A 12 -46.14 -17.56 -48.62
CA ARG A 12 -44.78 -17.39 -49.16
C ARG A 12 -44.02 -16.27 -48.45
N ASP A 13 -44.68 -15.15 -48.17
CA ASP A 13 -44.07 -14.00 -47.49
C ASP A 13 -43.83 -14.27 -46.00
N GLN A 14 -44.67 -15.09 -45.35
CA GLN A 14 -44.42 -15.55 -43.99
C GLN A 14 -43.25 -16.52 -43.94
N VAL A 15 -43.19 -17.48 -44.87
CA VAL A 15 -42.09 -18.45 -44.96
C VAL A 15 -40.76 -17.75 -45.26
N SER A 16 -40.74 -16.75 -46.15
CA SER A 16 -39.52 -16.01 -46.46
C SER A 16 -39.05 -15.15 -45.29
N LYS A 17 -39.96 -14.51 -44.54
CA LYS A 17 -39.63 -13.80 -43.29
C LYS A 17 -39.10 -14.75 -42.22
N GLN A 18 -39.68 -15.94 -42.11
CA GLN A 18 -39.27 -16.95 -41.14
C GLN A 18 -37.89 -17.54 -41.52
N GLN A 19 -37.63 -17.76 -42.81
CA GLN A 19 -36.32 -18.15 -43.34
C GLN A 19 -35.28 -17.04 -43.15
N GLN A 20 -35.64 -15.76 -43.34
CA GLN A 20 -34.78 -14.62 -43.02
C GLN A 20 -34.47 -14.56 -41.52
N LEU A 21 -35.46 -14.69 -40.65
CA LEU A 21 -35.25 -14.78 -39.20
C LEU A 21 -34.32 -15.95 -38.84
N GLN A 22 -34.48 -17.10 -39.48
CA GLN A 22 -33.62 -18.26 -39.24
C GLN A 22 -32.19 -18.04 -39.75
N ALA A 23 -32.02 -17.34 -40.88
CA ALA A 23 -30.72 -16.96 -41.42
C ALA A 23 -30.02 -15.88 -40.59
N VAL A 24 -30.79 -14.92 -40.05
CA VAL A 24 -30.32 -13.88 -39.15
C VAL A 24 -29.94 -14.48 -37.79
N ILE A 25 -30.76 -15.35 -37.21
CA ILE A 25 -30.43 -16.10 -35.99
C ILE A 25 -29.22 -17.01 -36.24
N LYS A 26 -29.12 -17.66 -37.41
CA LYS A 26 -27.93 -18.42 -37.80
C LYS A 26 -26.71 -17.52 -37.94
N GLN A 27 -26.81 -16.35 -38.55
CA GLN A 27 -25.71 -15.38 -38.56
C GLN A 27 -25.32 -14.97 -37.13
N PHE A 28 -26.26 -14.72 -36.22
CA PHE A 28 -25.94 -14.38 -34.83
C PHE A 28 -25.41 -15.57 -34.02
N SER A 29 -25.76 -16.81 -34.36
CA SER A 29 -25.27 -18.02 -33.68
C SER A 29 -24.02 -18.64 -34.33
N SER A 30 -23.77 -18.40 -35.62
CA SER A 30 -22.60 -18.86 -36.38
C SER A 30 -21.52 -17.80 -36.50
N SER A 31 -21.85 -16.51 -36.35
CA SER A 31 -20.87 -15.42 -36.21
C SER A 31 -20.07 -15.51 -34.89
N GLY A 32 -20.41 -16.46 -34.00
CA GLY A 32 -19.66 -16.71 -32.77
C GLY A 32 -18.49 -17.67 -32.91
N TYR A 33 -18.34 -18.41 -34.04
CA TYR A 33 -17.45 -19.58 -34.06
C TYR A 33 -16.54 -19.74 -35.30
N GLU A 34 -16.41 -18.72 -36.15
CA GLU A 34 -15.41 -18.75 -37.25
C GLU A 34 -14.39 -17.59 -37.21
N LYS A 35 -14.44 -16.74 -36.19
CA LYS A 35 -13.36 -15.78 -35.89
C LYS A 35 -12.89 -16.01 -34.46
N SER A 36 -11.78 -16.72 -34.34
CA SER A 36 -10.96 -16.96 -33.15
C SER A 36 -10.47 -15.67 -32.43
N ASP A 37 -11.08 -14.52 -32.67
CA ASP A 37 -10.69 -13.23 -32.13
C ASP A 37 -11.70 -12.71 -31.10
N VAL A 38 -13.01 -13.04 -31.21
CA VAL A 38 -14.04 -12.48 -30.32
C VAL A 38 -14.10 -13.18 -28.95
N VAL A 39 -13.95 -14.51 -28.91
CA VAL A 39 -13.81 -15.26 -27.64
C VAL A 39 -12.45 -14.96 -26.98
N VAL A 40 -11.42 -14.73 -27.80
CA VAL A 40 -10.08 -14.34 -27.33
C VAL A 40 -10.08 -12.91 -26.77
N ILE A 41 -10.88 -11.98 -27.33
CA ILE A 41 -11.06 -10.64 -26.74
C ILE A 41 -11.68 -10.73 -25.34
N ASP A 42 -12.70 -11.57 -25.13
CA ASP A 42 -13.34 -11.75 -23.81
C ASP A 42 -12.39 -12.39 -22.77
N GLU A 43 -11.63 -13.42 -23.17
CA GLU A 43 -10.63 -14.03 -22.28
C GLU A 43 -9.46 -13.10 -21.96
N VAL A 44 -8.95 -12.35 -22.94
CA VAL A 44 -7.86 -11.38 -22.75
C VAL A 44 -8.33 -10.18 -21.93
N GLU A 45 -9.57 -9.70 -22.12
CA GLU A 45 -10.17 -8.63 -21.32
C GLU A 45 -10.40 -9.10 -19.87
N MET A 46 -10.92 -10.32 -19.68
CA MET A 46 -11.07 -10.94 -18.36
C MET A 46 -9.71 -11.11 -17.66
N GLN A 47 -8.68 -11.59 -18.36
CA GLN A 47 -7.32 -11.71 -17.80
C GLN A 47 -6.76 -10.35 -17.40
N ARG A 48 -6.95 -9.32 -18.24
CA ARG A 48 -6.51 -7.95 -17.93
C ARG A 48 -7.24 -7.39 -16.71
N HIS A 49 -8.55 -7.65 -16.60
CA HIS A 49 -9.34 -7.24 -15.44
C HIS A 49 -8.82 -7.90 -14.16
N GLN A 50 -8.55 -9.21 -14.18
CA GLN A 50 -7.95 -9.92 -13.04
C GLN A 50 -6.56 -9.39 -12.67
N GLN A 51 -5.72 -9.05 -13.65
CA GLN A 51 -4.42 -8.45 -13.42
C GLN A 51 -4.54 -7.07 -12.77
N LEU A 52 -5.48 -6.25 -13.24
CA LEU A 52 -5.75 -4.93 -12.68
C LEU A 52 -6.29 -5.03 -11.25
N GLU A 53 -7.16 -5.99 -10.96
CA GLU A 53 -7.68 -6.24 -9.62
C GLU A 53 -6.55 -6.68 -8.66
N LYS A 54 -5.67 -7.58 -9.11
CA LYS A 54 -4.47 -7.99 -8.35
C LYS A 54 -3.56 -6.79 -8.06
N LEU A 55 -3.30 -5.97 -9.08
CA LEU A 55 -2.48 -4.77 -8.93
C LEU A 55 -3.12 -3.80 -7.93
N TYR A 56 -4.41 -3.51 -8.06
CA TYR A 56 -5.13 -2.63 -7.14
C TYR A 56 -5.05 -3.13 -5.69
N ARG A 57 -5.32 -4.42 -5.46
CA ARG A 57 -5.23 -5.04 -4.13
C ARG A 57 -3.80 -4.95 -3.59
N ALA A 58 -2.79 -5.30 -4.38
CA ALA A 58 -1.39 -5.23 -3.99
C ALA A 58 -0.94 -3.80 -3.63
N THR A 59 -1.30 -2.81 -4.46
CA THR A 59 -1.00 -1.40 -4.20
C THR A 59 -1.70 -0.90 -2.94
N ARG A 60 -2.96 -1.31 -2.73
CA ARG A 60 -3.71 -0.95 -1.51
C ARG A 60 -3.06 -1.53 -0.26
N THR A 61 -2.72 -2.82 -0.27
CA THR A 61 -2.03 -3.48 0.85
C THR A 61 -0.67 -2.84 1.11
N GLY A 62 0.10 -2.53 0.07
CA GLY A 62 1.40 -1.85 0.21
C GLY A 62 1.27 -0.48 0.89
N ARG A 63 0.28 0.31 0.50
CA ARG A 63 -0.01 1.61 1.14
C ARG A 63 -0.43 1.46 2.61
N ASP A 64 -1.27 0.48 2.92
CA ASP A 64 -1.71 0.26 4.30
C ASP A 64 -0.54 -0.22 5.18
N PHE A 65 0.31 -1.10 4.66
CA PHE A 65 1.55 -1.51 5.33
C PHE A 65 2.51 -0.34 5.57
N GLN A 66 2.66 0.56 4.60
CA GLN A 66 3.51 1.74 4.77
C GLN A 66 3.02 2.68 5.87
N LYS A 67 1.70 2.85 6.02
CA LYS A 67 1.14 3.61 7.16
C LYS A 67 1.51 3.00 8.50
N GLU A 68 1.47 1.66 8.60
CA GLU A 68 1.88 0.96 9.82
C GLU A 68 3.39 1.15 10.10
N ILE A 69 4.24 1.10 9.06
CA ILE A 69 5.68 1.40 9.21
C ILE A 69 5.88 2.80 9.80
N VAL A 70 5.21 3.80 9.25
CA VAL A 70 5.40 5.17 9.74
C VAL A 70 4.88 5.35 11.14
N LYS A 71 3.68 4.83 11.46
CA LYS A 71 3.16 4.86 12.82
C LYS A 71 4.11 4.18 13.82
N ALA A 72 4.74 3.07 13.43
CA ALA A 72 5.76 2.42 14.22
C ALA A 72 7.00 3.30 14.41
N ALA A 73 7.48 3.97 13.36
CA ALA A 73 8.62 4.86 13.42
C ALA A 73 8.37 6.12 14.26
N GLU A 74 7.18 6.71 14.16
CA GLU A 74 6.72 7.83 15.01
C GLU A 74 6.71 7.41 16.49
N THR A 75 6.14 6.24 16.77
CA THR A 75 6.10 5.69 18.14
C THR A 75 7.50 5.41 18.67
N PHE A 76 8.37 4.83 17.84
CA PHE A 76 9.77 4.54 18.19
C PHE A 76 10.53 5.83 18.52
N THR A 77 10.39 6.87 17.68
CA THR A 77 11.02 8.18 17.91
C THR A 77 10.53 8.81 19.22
N ALA A 78 9.22 8.76 19.49
CA ALA A 78 8.65 9.28 20.74
C ALA A 78 9.17 8.55 21.99
N ILE A 79 9.34 7.23 21.90
CA ILE A 79 9.98 6.42 22.96
C ILE A 79 11.46 6.81 23.11
N GLY A 80 12.16 7.00 21.98
CA GLY A 80 13.55 7.44 21.95
C GLY A 80 13.79 8.73 22.72
N TYR A 81 12.94 9.74 22.54
CA TYR A 81 13.04 10.99 23.30
C TYR A 81 12.88 10.81 24.82
N LYS A 82 11.95 9.93 25.26
CA LYS A 82 11.80 9.63 26.70
C LYS A 82 13.01 8.90 27.27
N HIS A 83 13.64 8.03 26.48
CA HIS A 83 14.89 7.37 26.85
C HIS A 83 16.03 8.37 27.02
N ILE A 84 16.16 9.31 26.07
CA ILE A 84 17.16 10.38 26.13
C ILE A 84 16.97 11.25 27.37
N GLU A 85 15.73 11.67 27.66
CA GLU A 85 15.41 12.47 28.86
C GLU A 85 15.85 11.74 30.15
N THR A 86 15.49 10.47 30.28
CA THR A 86 15.86 9.65 31.44
C THR A 86 17.37 9.44 31.54
N GLY A 87 18.04 9.19 30.41
CA GLY A 87 19.48 8.97 30.34
C GLY A 87 20.29 10.24 30.61
N THR A 88 19.79 11.40 30.20
CA THR A 88 20.38 12.71 30.45
C THR A 88 20.32 13.03 31.93
N LYS A 89 19.15 12.83 32.56
CA LYS A 89 19.00 12.99 34.01
C LYS A 89 19.94 12.06 34.78
N LEU A 90 20.06 10.80 34.37
CA LEU A 90 20.99 9.86 35.01
C LEU A 90 22.45 10.30 34.88
N SER A 91 22.83 10.83 33.71
CA SER A 91 24.16 11.40 33.48
C SER A 91 24.44 12.56 34.43
N GLU A 92 23.49 13.49 34.55
CA GLU A 92 23.57 14.64 35.46
C GLU A 92 23.70 14.21 36.92
N ASP A 93 22.85 13.28 37.37
CA ASP A 93 22.87 12.74 38.74
C ASP A 93 24.24 12.07 39.05
N CYS A 94 24.81 11.35 38.08
CA CYS A 94 26.13 10.70 38.24
C CYS A 94 27.27 11.72 38.29
N CYS A 95 27.25 12.75 37.43
CA CYS A 95 28.22 13.85 37.46
C CYS A 95 28.14 14.63 38.78
N GLN A 96 26.92 14.93 39.26
CA GLN A 96 26.69 15.61 40.52
C GLN A 96 27.23 14.79 41.70
N TYR A 97 26.90 13.50 41.78
CA TYR A 97 27.44 12.61 42.81
C TYR A 97 28.98 12.59 42.79
N GLY A 98 29.58 12.51 41.60
CA GLY A 98 31.04 12.54 41.44
C GLY A 98 31.67 13.84 41.96
N ALA A 99 31.06 14.99 41.67
CA ALA A 99 31.54 16.30 42.10
C ALA A 99 31.43 16.50 43.62
N GLU A 100 30.31 16.07 44.23
CA GLU A 100 30.05 16.23 45.66
C GLU A 100 30.90 15.29 46.54
N ASN A 101 31.36 14.16 46.00
CA ASN A 101 32.06 13.11 46.75
C ASN A 101 33.53 12.94 46.33
N SER A 102 34.14 13.99 45.79
CA SER A 102 35.48 14.00 45.16
C SER A 102 36.67 13.55 46.03
N ILE A 103 36.52 13.36 47.34
CA ILE A 103 37.63 13.05 48.26
C ILE A 103 37.93 11.54 48.20
N ASP A 104 38.88 11.17 47.35
CA ASP A 104 39.49 9.84 47.20
C ASP A 104 38.50 8.64 47.21
N ASN A 105 37.32 8.86 46.61
CA ASN A 105 36.27 7.87 46.51
C ASN A 105 36.23 7.28 45.10
N ILE A 106 36.60 6.00 44.98
CA ILE A 106 36.60 5.26 43.71
C ILE A 106 35.21 5.29 43.06
N LEU A 107 34.13 5.23 43.84
CA LEU A 107 32.77 5.34 43.30
C LEU A 107 32.49 6.73 42.74
N ALA A 108 32.95 7.80 43.39
CA ALA A 108 32.75 9.17 42.90
C ALA A 108 33.44 9.38 41.54
N LYS A 109 34.66 8.87 41.41
CA LYS A 109 35.40 8.90 40.13
C LYS A 109 34.72 8.07 39.05
N ALA A 110 34.24 6.86 39.40
CA ALA A 110 33.50 6.00 38.47
C ALA A 110 32.19 6.65 38.00
N ALA A 111 31.44 7.26 38.92
CA ALA A 111 30.20 7.97 38.61
C ALA A 111 30.44 9.17 37.68
N SER A 112 31.47 9.98 37.93
CA SER A 112 31.83 11.10 37.05
C SER A 112 32.17 10.62 35.63
N VAL A 113 33.00 9.58 35.50
CA VAL A 113 33.38 9.03 34.20
C VAL A 113 32.16 8.44 33.47
N TYR A 114 31.30 7.72 34.19
CA TYR A 114 30.06 7.19 33.62
C TYR A 114 29.12 8.31 33.17
N GLY A 115 28.92 9.34 34.00
CA GLY A 115 28.09 10.49 33.69
C GLY A 115 28.55 11.20 32.42
N ASP A 116 29.85 11.49 32.31
CA ASP A 116 30.44 12.12 31.13
C ASP A 116 30.27 11.24 29.87
N ALA A 117 30.60 9.95 29.96
CA ALA A 117 30.42 9.02 28.85
C ALA A 117 28.94 8.91 28.42
N ARG A 118 28.03 8.85 29.40
CA ARG A 118 26.58 8.75 29.14
C ARG A 118 26.05 10.00 28.45
N LYS A 119 26.52 11.19 28.83
CA LYS A 119 26.16 12.45 28.18
C LYS A 119 26.45 12.42 26.68
N HIS A 120 27.60 11.88 26.29
CA HIS A 120 27.95 11.73 24.88
C HIS A 120 27.05 10.73 24.17
N VAL A 121 26.72 9.60 24.80
CA VAL A 121 25.79 8.60 24.23
C VAL A 121 24.40 9.20 24.00
N GLU A 122 23.88 9.98 24.95
CA GLU A 122 22.56 10.60 24.80
C GLU A 122 22.53 11.64 23.68
N LYS A 123 23.63 12.36 23.47
CA LYS A 123 23.76 13.30 22.33
C LYS A 123 23.69 12.57 20.98
N GLU A 124 24.42 11.48 20.82
CA GLU A 124 24.38 10.67 19.58
C GLU A 124 22.99 10.06 19.36
N GLN A 125 22.34 9.60 20.43
CA GLN A 125 20.95 9.12 20.39
C GLN A 125 19.97 10.22 19.96
N GLU A 126 20.17 11.45 20.44
CA GLU A 126 19.35 12.61 20.08
C GLU A 126 19.50 12.94 18.59
N GLU A 127 20.73 13.03 18.09
CA GLU A 127 21.01 13.30 16.68
C GLU A 127 20.40 12.22 15.76
N LEU A 128 20.50 10.95 16.14
CA LEU A 128 19.87 9.85 15.42
C LEU A 128 18.34 9.96 15.41
N ASN A 129 17.72 10.26 16.56
CA ASN A 129 16.26 10.41 16.65
C ASN A 129 15.76 11.61 15.84
N GLN A 130 16.50 12.73 15.83
CA GLN A 130 16.18 13.89 15.00
C GLN A 130 16.23 13.55 13.50
N LEU A 131 17.26 12.81 13.07
CA LEU A 131 17.40 12.36 11.69
C LEU A 131 16.25 11.41 11.30
N LEU A 132 15.93 10.44 12.16
CA LEU A 132 14.85 9.49 11.92
C LEU A 132 13.49 10.22 11.82
N SER A 133 13.21 11.14 12.75
CA SER A 133 11.99 11.95 12.74
C SER A 133 11.85 12.73 11.42
N SER A 134 12.95 13.33 10.96
CA SER A 134 12.97 14.10 9.71
C SER A 134 12.70 13.23 8.48
N GLN A 135 13.28 12.02 8.41
CA GLN A 135 13.06 11.10 7.30
C GLN A 135 11.62 10.57 7.27
N VAL A 136 11.05 10.25 8.42
CA VAL A 136 9.67 9.80 8.56
C VAL A 136 8.71 10.89 8.08
N HIS A 137 8.93 12.14 8.52
CA HIS A 137 8.12 13.27 8.10
C HIS A 137 8.21 13.56 6.59
N PHE A 138 9.43 13.49 6.02
CA PHE A 138 9.64 13.66 4.59
C PHE A 138 8.96 12.58 3.75
N SER A 139 8.97 11.32 4.21
CA SER A 139 8.28 10.22 3.54
C SER A 139 6.77 10.48 3.45
N TYR A 140 6.15 11.00 4.51
CA TYR A 140 4.73 11.39 4.49
C TYR A 140 4.43 12.51 3.49
N PHE A 141 5.30 13.52 3.42
CA PHE A 141 5.10 14.65 2.52
C PHE A 141 5.11 14.24 1.04
N ILE A 142 5.98 13.32 0.63
CA ILE A 142 6.02 12.77 -0.74
C ILE A 142 4.80 11.90 -1.07
N GLN A 143 4.12 11.32 -0.07
CA GLN A 143 2.93 10.49 -0.33
C GLN A 143 1.63 11.27 -0.43
N VAL A 144 1.59 12.49 0.11
CA VAL A 144 0.39 13.34 0.14
C VAL A 144 0.29 14.24 -1.10
N TYR A 145 1.37 14.40 -1.87
CA TYR A 145 1.47 15.20 -3.09
C TYR A 145 1.95 14.37 -4.28
#